data_AF-A0A9P6S6U8-F1
#
_entry.id   AF-A0A9P6S6U8-F1
#
_cell.length_a   1.000
_cell.length_b   1.000
_cell.length_c   1.000
_cell.angle_alpha   90.00
_cell.angle_beta   90.00
_cell.angle_gamma   90.00
#
_symmetry.space_group_name_H-M   'P 1'
#
loop_
_entity.id
_entity.type
_entity.pdbx_description
1 polymer ?
#
loop_
_entity_poly.entity_id
_entity_poly.type
_entity_poly.pdbx_seq_one_letter_code
_entity_poly.pdbx_strand_id
1 'polypeptide(L)' 'MQDTSREQQQRQQQEARQAMDILTEMSSILNTGLDRETLSVCVSLCESGVNPEALAAVIKELRRESASTRAPPS' A
#
# COMPACT_ATOMS: atom_id res chain seq x y z
N MET A 1 33.97 11.29 3.98
CA MET A 1 33.30 10.36 3.04
C MET A 1 32.18 9.55 3.69
N GLN A 2 32.30 9.10 4.96
CA GLN A 2 31.22 8.34 5.62
C GLN A 2 29.97 9.17 5.95
N ASP A 3 30.12 10.47 6.23
CA ASP A 3 28.98 11.34 6.58
C ASP A 3 28.03 11.56 5.40
N THR A 4 28.57 11.75 4.19
CA THR A 4 27.79 11.95 2.96
C THR A 4 26.89 10.75 2.63
N SER A 5 27.36 9.52 2.85
CA SER A 5 26.56 8.30 2.62
C SER A 5 25.39 8.18 3.59
N ARG A 6 25.59 8.57 4.87
CA ARG A 6 24.51 8.57 5.87
C ARG A 6 23.46 9.62 5.57
N GLU A 7 23.87 10.81 5.16
CA GLU A 7 22.95 11.88 4.75
C GLU A 7 22.13 11.49 3.52
N GLN A 8 22.72 10.78 2.56
CA GLN A 8 22.00 10.27 1.39
C GLN A 8 20.97 9.21 1.80
N GLN A 9 21.34 8.27 2.66
CA GLN A 9 20.42 7.25 3.14
C GLN A 9 19.25 7.86 3.94
N GLN A 10 19.52 8.88 4.76
CA GLN A 10 18.47 9.61 5.49
C GLN A 10 17.52 10.34 4.54
N ARG A 11 18.04 11.00 3.50
CA ARG A 11 17.20 11.66 2.48
C ARG A 11 16.29 10.67 1.76
N GLN A 12 16.84 9.54 1.29
CA GLN A 12 16.04 8.48 0.65
C GLN A 12 14.94 7.95 1.57
N GLN A 13 15.24 7.74 2.85
CA GLN A 13 14.23 7.30 3.83
C GLN A 13 13.15 8.36 4.07
N GLN A 14 13.51 9.64 4.07
CA GLN A 14 12.54 10.73 4.22
C GLN A 14 11.63 10.83 3.00
N GLU A 15 12.20 10.76 1.78
CA GLU A 15 11.46 10.78 0.52
C GLU A 15 10.48 9.59 0.43
N ALA A 16 10.93 8.38 0.78
CA ALA A 16 10.06 7.20 0.79
C ALA A 16 8.90 7.33 1.79
N ARG A 17 9.15 7.89 2.97
CA ARG A 17 8.08 8.15 3.96
C ARG A 17 7.09 9.18 3.44
N GLN A 18 7.59 10.28 2.87
CA GLN A 18 6.73 11.32 2.32
C GLN A 18 5.86 10.80 1.16
N ALA A 19 6.45 10.01 0.26
CA ALA A 19 5.70 9.36 -0.82
C ALA A 19 4.59 8.47 -0.27
N MET A 20 4.90 7.65 0.74
CA MET A 20 3.91 6.77 1.37
C MET A 20 2.79 7.55 2.09
N ASP A 21 3.11 8.68 2.71
CA ASP A 21 2.13 9.52 3.40
C ASP A 21 1.18 10.18 2.39
N ILE A 22 1.71 10.68 1.26
CA ILE A 22 0.90 11.21 0.15
C ILE A 22 -0.02 10.11 -0.41
N LEU A 23 0.51 8.90 -0.67
CA LEU A 23 -0.29 7.79 -1.18
C LEU A 23 -1.40 7.38 -0.20
N THR A 24 -1.12 7.43 1.10
CA THR A 24 -2.11 7.15 2.15
C THR A 24 -3.22 8.21 2.16
N GLU A 25 -2.88 9.49 2.01
CA GLU A 25 -3.85 10.57 1.89
C GLU A 25 -4.72 10.42 0.64
N MET A 26 -4.10 10.14 -0.52
CA MET A 26 -4.83 9.87 -1.77
C MET A 26 -5.81 8.68 -1.61
N SER A 27 -5.36 7.61 -0.97
CA SER A 27 -6.18 6.43 -0.67
C SER A 27 -7.41 6.79 0.18
N SER A 28 -7.22 7.65 1.18
CA SER A 28 -8.31 8.15 2.04
C SER A 28 -9.29 9.02 1.26
N ILE A 29 -8.80 9.97 0.45
CA ILE A 29 -9.64 10.86 -0.38
C ILE A 29 -10.50 10.05 -1.35
N LEU A 30 -9.91 9.02 -1.96
CA LEU A 30 -10.59 8.14 -2.90
C LEU A 30 -11.42 7.04 -2.23
N ASN A 31 -11.44 6.99 -0.89
CA ASN A 31 -12.17 5.98 -0.11
C ASN A 31 -11.90 4.53 -0.58
N THR A 32 -10.64 4.20 -0.90
CA THR A 32 -10.28 2.84 -1.34
C THR A 32 -10.45 1.80 -0.22
N GLY A 33 -10.50 2.27 1.03
CA GLY A 33 -10.54 1.46 2.23
C GLY A 33 -9.25 0.68 2.49
N LEU A 34 -8.13 1.08 1.88
CA LEU A 34 -6.81 0.52 2.18
C LEU A 34 -6.17 1.30 3.32
N ASP A 35 -5.80 0.59 4.40
CA ASP A 35 -4.95 1.15 5.44
C ASP A 35 -3.49 1.26 4.98
N ARG A 36 -2.67 1.94 5.78
CA ARG A 36 -1.26 2.22 5.44
C ARG A 36 -0.45 0.94 5.25
N GLU A 37 -0.71 -0.10 6.03
CA GLU A 37 0.00 -1.37 5.94
C GLU A 37 -0.34 -2.09 4.63
N THR A 38 -1.63 -2.24 4.32
CA THR A 38 -2.11 -2.88 3.09
C THR A 38 -1.64 -2.11 1.86
N LEU A 39 -1.69 -0.78 1.91
CA LEU A 39 -1.22 0.08 0.82
C LEU A 39 0.30 -0.08 0.60
N SER A 40 1.10 -0.20 1.67
CA SER A 40 2.55 -0.44 1.56
C SER A 40 2.85 -1.76 0.87
N VAL A 41 2.06 -2.80 1.16
CA VAL A 41 2.17 -4.10 0.47
C VAL A 41 1.81 -3.94 -1.00
N CYS A 42 0.73 -3.22 -1.33
CA CYS A 42 0.35 -2.97 -2.71
C CYS A 42 1.45 -2.24 -3.51
N VAL A 43 2.06 -1.21 -2.90
CA VAL A 43 3.20 -0.49 -3.50
C VAL A 43 4.36 -1.45 -3.75
N SER A 44 4.74 -2.27 -2.77
CA SER A 44 5.85 -3.24 -2.92
C SER A 44 5.59 -4.25 -4.05
N LEU A 45 4.34 -4.70 -4.21
CA LEU A 45 3.94 -5.60 -5.30
C LEU A 45 4.02 -4.89 -6.66
N CYS A 46 3.53 -3.66 -6.76
CA CYS A 46 3.63 -2.86 -7.98
C CYS A 46 5.10 -2.58 -8.35
N GLU A 47 5.95 -2.24 -7.38
CA GLU A 47 7.40 -2.07 -7.58
C GLU A 47 8.09 -3.36 -8.04
N SER A 48 7.55 -4.52 -7.65
CA SER A 48 8.00 -5.84 -8.12
C SER A 48 7.46 -6.22 -9.52
N GLY A 49 6.71 -5.32 -10.17
CA GLY A 49 6.18 -5.52 -11.52
C GLY A 49 4.79 -6.16 -11.59
N VAL A 50 4.08 -6.30 -10.46
CA VAL A 50 2.69 -6.77 -10.46
C VAL A 50 1.79 -5.72 -11.12
N ASN A 51 0.88 -6.17 -11.99
CA ASN A 51 -0.09 -5.30 -12.62
C ASN A 51 -1.11 -4.75 -11.58
N PRO A 52 -1.28 -3.41 -11.48
CA PRO A 52 -2.13 -2.81 -10.46
C PRO A 52 -3.62 -3.10 -10.65
N GLU A 53 -4.09 -3.24 -11.89
CA GLU A 53 -5.50 -3.59 -12.16
C GLU A 53 -5.84 -5.01 -11.69
N ALA A 54 -4.94 -5.97 -11.96
CA ALA A 54 -5.07 -7.35 -11.52
C ALA A 54 -4.99 -7.45 -9.99
N LEU A 55 -4.07 -6.72 -9.36
CA LEU A 55 -3.98 -6.64 -7.91
C LEU A 55 -5.27 -6.10 -7.28
N ALA A 56 -5.84 -5.04 -7.86
CA ALA A 56 -7.11 -4.47 -7.41
C ALA A 56 -8.26 -5.48 -7.54
N ALA A 57 -8.30 -6.29 -8.60
CA ALA A 57 -9.28 -7.35 -8.76
C ALA A 57 -9.17 -8.42 -7.66
N VAL A 58 -7.95 -8.86 -7.35
CA VAL A 58 -7.69 -9.83 -6.26
C VAL A 58 -8.12 -9.27 -4.89
N ILE A 59 -7.78 -8.02 -4.58
CA ILE A 59 -8.17 -7.39 -3.30
C ILE A 59 -9.70 -7.34 -3.16
N LYS A 60 -10.41 -6.99 -4.23
CA LYS A 60 -11.88 -6.95 -4.24
C LYS A 60 -12.48 -8.35 -3.99
N GLU A 61 -11.91 -9.38 -4.61
CA GLU A 61 -12.34 -10.76 -4.43
C GLU A 61 -12.15 -11.22 -2.98
N LEU A 62 -10.95 -11.05 -2.43
CA LEU A 62 -10.65 -11.44 -1.04
C LEU A 62 -11.55 -10.74 -0.02
N ARG A 63 -11.86 -9.45 -0.23
CA ARG A 63 -12.80 -8.70 0.62
C ARG A 63 -14.22 -9.25 0.54
N ARG A 64 -14.67 -9.62 -0.66
CA ARG A 64 -15.99 -10.24 -0.90
C ARG A 64 -16.11 -11.58 -0.19
N GLU A 65 -15.13 -12.46 -0.38
CA GLU A 65 -15.09 -13.78 0.27
C GLU A 65 -15.08 -13.65 1.79
N SER A 66 -14.21 -12.78 2.33
CA SER A 66 -14.12 -12.52 3.77
C SER A 66 -15.44 -12.04 4.38
N ALA A 67 -16.18 -11.19 3.65
CA ALA A 67 -17.50 -10.74 4.08
C ALA A 67 -18.53 -11.88 4.05
N SER A 68 -18.48 -12.74 3.02
CA SER A 68 -19.36 -13.90 2.89
C SER A 68 -19.14 -14.93 4.00
N THR A 69 -17.88 -15.20 4.37
CA THR A 69 -17.54 -16.15 5.43
C THR A 69 -17.88 -15.63 6.84
N ARG A 70 -18.00 -14.31 7.01
CA ARG A 70 -18.34 -13.68 8.29
C ARG A 70 -19.85 -13.50 8.50
N ALA A 71 -20.67 -13.79 7.48
CA ALA A 71 -22.12 -13.76 7.63
C ALA A 71 -22.56 -14.91 8.56
N PRO A 72 -23.29 -14.65 9.66
CA PRO A 72 -23.82 -15.72 10.50
C PRO A 72 -24.81 -16.56 9.69
N PRO A 73 -24.87 -17.90 9.89
CA PRO A 73 -25.90 -18.71 9.28
C PRO A 73 -27.27 -18.25 9.80
N SER A 74 -28.15 -17.94 8.86
CA SER A 74 -29.58 -17.64 9.08
C SER A 74 -30.35 -18.85 9.59
#